data_AF-A0A383B2P8-F1
#
_entry.id   AF-A0A383B2P8-F1
#
_cell.length_a   1.000
_cell.length_b   1.000
_cell.length_c   1.000
_cell.angle_alpha   90.00
_cell.angle_beta   90.00
_cell.angle_gamma   90.00
#
_symmetry.space_group_name_H-M   'P 1'
#
loop_
_entity.id
_entity.type
_entity.pdbx_description
1 polymer ?
#
loop_
_entity_poly.entity_id
_entity_poly.type
_entity_poly.pdbx_seq_one_letter_code
_entity_poly.pdbx_strand_id
1 'polypeptide(L)'
;MNVSIGTPLSNTAKKVMLLGSGELGKEVVIELQRLGVEVIALDRYDNAPAMQVAHRSHAVNMLDGKLLREIIELEKPDLIVPEIEAIATPTLLELEQKGFTVIPTARAARLTMDREGIRRLAAETLGVKTSPYRFAETEKEYETAIEEVGIPCVVKPVMSSSGKGQSTVKSSEDAPVSWEYAKSGARGD
;
A
#
# COMPACT_ATOMS: atom_id res chain seq x y z
N MET A 1 -21.35 17.94 -0.25
CA MET A 1 -20.91 17.76 -1.66
C MET A 1 -22.01 17.00 -2.38
N ASN A 2 -22.52 17.52 -3.49
CA ASN A 2 -23.40 16.73 -4.36
C ASN A 2 -22.53 15.79 -5.19
N VAL A 3 -22.66 14.48 -4.97
CA VAL A 3 -22.00 13.48 -5.80
C VAL A 3 -22.78 13.40 -7.12
N SER A 4 -22.15 13.79 -8.23
CA SER A 4 -22.69 13.60 -9.57
C SER A 4 -21.96 12.43 -10.22
N ILE A 5 -22.72 11.40 -10.63
CA ILE A 5 -22.21 10.25 -11.36
C ILE A 5 -22.78 10.36 -12.78
N GLY A 6 -21.91 10.63 -13.75
CA GLY A 6 -22.30 10.63 -15.17
C GLY A 6 -22.22 9.23 -15.78
N THR A 7 -22.20 9.16 -17.10
CA THR A 7 -22.14 7.89 -17.84
C THR A 7 -20.68 7.55 -18.18
N PRO A 8 -20.22 6.31 -17.97
CA PRO A 8 -18.85 5.96 -18.30
C PRO A 8 -18.62 6.08 -19.81
N LEU A 9 -17.38 6.36 -20.22
CA LEU A 9 -16.98 6.58 -21.61
C LEU A 9 -17.59 7.83 -22.26
N SER A 10 -18.10 8.75 -21.45
CA SER A 10 -18.62 10.05 -21.89
C SER A 10 -17.88 11.20 -21.20
N ASN A 11 -18.08 12.42 -21.70
CA ASN A 11 -17.47 13.62 -21.10
C ASN A 11 -17.98 13.95 -19.69
N THR A 12 -19.03 13.28 -19.21
CA THR A 12 -19.58 13.46 -17.86
C THR A 12 -19.17 12.33 -16.90
N ALA A 13 -18.36 11.36 -17.36
CA ALA A 13 -17.97 10.20 -16.59
C ALA A 13 -17.29 10.59 -15.26
N LYS A 14 -17.68 9.90 -14.19
CA LYS A 14 -16.89 9.84 -12.96
C LYS A 14 -15.82 8.78 -13.15
N LYS A 15 -14.55 9.12 -12.99
CA LYS A 15 -13.41 8.21 -13.21
C LYS A 15 -12.75 7.80 -11.89
N VAL A 16 -12.59 6.50 -11.69
CA VAL A 16 -11.84 5.93 -10.57
C VAL A 16 -10.65 5.16 -11.10
N MET A 17 -9.47 5.46 -10.57
CA MET A 17 -8.25 4.70 -10.83
C MET A 17 -7.94 3.79 -9.64
N LEU A 18 -7.77 2.49 -9.90
CA LEU A 18 -7.29 1.52 -8.92
C LEU A 18 -5.80 1.30 -9.08
N LEU A 19 -5.06 1.32 -7.97
CA LEU A 19 -3.64 1.01 -7.92
C LEU A 19 -3.46 -0.32 -7.18
N GLY A 20 -3.34 -1.41 -7.93
CA GLY A 20 -3.55 -2.77 -7.46
C GLY A 20 -4.88 -3.30 -7.98
N SER A 21 -4.81 -4.41 -8.72
CA SER A 21 -5.94 -4.98 -9.46
C SER A 21 -6.19 -6.45 -9.10
N GLY A 22 -5.94 -6.81 -7.84
CA GLY A 22 -6.24 -8.13 -7.29
C GLY A 22 -7.74 -8.42 -7.15
N GLU A 23 -8.06 -9.51 -6.46
CA GLU A 23 -9.43 -9.98 -6.24
C GLU A 23 -10.28 -9.00 -5.42
N LEU A 24 -9.70 -8.29 -4.44
CA LEU A 24 -10.42 -7.28 -3.67
C LEU A 24 -10.74 -6.07 -4.57
N GLY A 25 -9.75 -5.62 -5.35
CA GLY A 25 -9.94 -4.58 -6.35
C GLY A 25 -11.02 -4.96 -7.36
N LYS A 26 -11.10 -6.23 -7.79
CA LYS A 26 -12.11 -6.70 -8.73
C LYS A 26 -13.54 -6.48 -8.23
N GLU A 27 -13.83 -6.80 -6.98
CA GLU A 27 -15.16 -6.56 -6.39
C GLU A 27 -15.46 -5.06 -6.29
N VAL A 28 -14.47 -4.24 -5.94
CA VAL A 28 -14.61 -2.77 -5.97
C VAL A 28 -14.95 -2.29 -7.37
N VAL A 29 -14.29 -2.80 -8.42
CA VAL A 29 -14.60 -2.44 -9.82
C VAL A 29 -16.02 -2.85 -10.19
N ILE A 30 -16.47 -4.04 -9.80
CA ILE A 30 -17.83 -4.52 -10.10
C ILE A 30 -18.88 -3.57 -9.49
N GLU A 31 -18.70 -3.13 -8.24
CA GLU A 31 -19.62 -2.18 -7.62
C GLU A 31 -19.56 -0.79 -8.29
N LEU A 32 -18.38 -0.32 -8.66
CA LEU A 32 -18.22 0.93 -9.42
C LEU A 32 -18.91 0.85 -10.78
N GLN A 33 -18.78 -0.26 -11.50
CA GLN A 33 -19.48 -0.50 -12.75
C GLN A 33 -21.00 -0.50 -12.59
N ARG A 34 -21.53 -1.12 -11.52
CA ARG A 34 -22.98 -1.09 -11.22
C ARG A 34 -23.53 0.31 -11.03
N LEU A 35 -22.70 1.26 -10.60
CA LEU A 35 -23.05 2.67 -10.45
C LEU A 35 -22.81 3.50 -11.72
N GLY A 36 -22.26 2.93 -12.79
CA GLY A 36 -21.90 3.68 -13.99
C GLY A 36 -20.61 4.50 -13.84
N VAL A 37 -19.72 4.11 -12.93
CA VAL A 37 -18.41 4.76 -12.79
C VAL A 37 -17.43 4.16 -13.81
N GLU A 38 -16.67 5.04 -14.46
CA GLU A 38 -15.60 4.63 -15.36
C GLU A 38 -14.37 4.25 -14.54
N VAL A 39 -13.77 3.10 -14.86
CA VAL A 39 -12.70 2.51 -14.05
C VAL A 39 -11.46 2.27 -14.89
N ILE A 40 -10.32 2.73 -14.37
CA ILE A 40 -8.98 2.47 -14.89
C ILE A 40 -8.23 1.62 -13.86
N ALA A 41 -7.79 0.42 -14.24
CA ALA A 41 -7.13 -0.53 -13.34
C ALA A 41 -5.63 -0.63 -13.61
N LEU A 42 -4.79 -0.35 -12.60
CA LEU A 42 -3.34 -0.49 -12.68
C LEU A 42 -2.87 -1.71 -11.87
N ASP A 43 -1.90 -2.43 -12.40
CA ASP A 43 -1.15 -3.46 -11.67
C ASP A 43 0.24 -3.63 -12.30
N ARG A 44 1.10 -4.46 -11.70
CA ARG A 44 2.44 -4.78 -12.22
C ARG A 44 2.45 -5.80 -13.36
N TYR A 45 1.30 -6.36 -13.72
CA TYR A 45 1.16 -7.42 -14.72
C TYR A 45 -0.16 -7.31 -15.47
N ASP A 46 -0.18 -7.78 -16.72
CA ASP A 46 -1.37 -7.79 -17.56
C ASP A 46 -2.45 -8.77 -17.06
N ASN A 47 -3.70 -8.53 -17.43
CA ASN A 47 -4.85 -9.40 -17.17
C ASN A 47 -5.12 -9.70 -15.67
N ALA A 48 -4.66 -8.81 -14.78
CA ALA A 48 -4.97 -8.89 -13.36
C ALA A 48 -6.50 -8.93 -13.12
N PRO A 49 -6.98 -9.57 -12.04
CA PRO A 49 -8.40 -9.81 -11.80
C PRO A 49 -9.33 -8.60 -12.04
N ALA A 50 -8.97 -7.42 -11.55
CA ALA A 50 -9.78 -6.21 -11.70
C ALA A 50 -9.71 -5.61 -13.12
N MET A 51 -8.61 -5.84 -13.86
CA MET A 51 -8.48 -5.38 -15.26
C MET A 51 -9.51 -6.04 -16.17
N GLN A 52 -9.88 -7.30 -15.90
CA GLN A 52 -10.86 -8.05 -16.70
C GLN A 52 -12.27 -7.46 -16.67
N VAL A 53 -12.53 -6.59 -15.69
CA VAL A 53 -13.81 -5.92 -15.49
C VAL A 53 -13.65 -4.40 -15.46
N ALA A 54 -12.50 -3.85 -15.83
CA ALA A 54 -12.27 -2.41 -15.93
C ALA A 54 -12.56 -1.89 -17.36
N HIS A 55 -12.74 -0.58 -17.51
CA HIS A 55 -12.91 0.03 -18.84
C HIS A 55 -11.58 0.15 -19.58
N ARG A 56 -10.49 0.41 -18.84
CA ARG A 56 -9.11 0.46 -19.31
C ARG A 56 -8.17 -0.08 -18.24
N SER A 57 -6.97 -0.48 -18.64
CA SER A 57 -5.94 -0.94 -17.73
C SER A 57 -4.54 -0.58 -18.19
N HIS A 58 -3.61 -0.49 -17.24
CA HIS A 58 -2.18 -0.31 -17.50
C HIS A 58 -1.37 -1.28 -16.66
N ALA A 59 -0.50 -2.08 -17.30
CA ALA A 59 0.49 -2.89 -16.62
C ALA A 59 1.78 -2.07 -16.45
N VAL A 60 2.11 -1.71 -15.21
CA VAL A 60 3.21 -0.78 -14.89
C VAL A 60 3.82 -1.09 -13.53
N ASN A 61 5.11 -0.83 -13.37
CA ASN A 61 5.73 -0.80 -12.05
C ASN A 61 5.22 0.42 -11.25
N MET A 62 4.24 0.22 -10.37
CA MET A 62 3.66 1.29 -9.55
C MET A 62 4.60 1.87 -8.49
N LEU A 63 5.78 1.27 -8.28
CA LEU A 63 6.87 1.86 -7.48
C LEU A 63 7.68 2.88 -8.28
N ASP A 64 7.57 2.91 -9.61
CA ASP A 64 8.13 3.98 -10.42
C ASP A 64 7.22 5.22 -10.33
N GLY A 65 7.63 6.16 -9.48
CA GLY A 65 6.88 7.38 -9.23
C GLY A 65 6.72 8.27 -10.46
N LYS A 66 7.60 8.17 -11.47
CA LYS A 66 7.50 8.96 -12.70
C LYS A 66 6.43 8.34 -13.62
N LEU A 67 6.51 7.03 -13.86
CA LEU A 67 5.52 6.34 -14.68
C LEU A 67 4.11 6.41 -14.07
N LEU A 68 4.00 6.24 -12.74
CA LEU A 68 2.73 6.39 -12.03
C LEU A 68 2.12 7.79 -12.23
N ARG A 69 2.95 8.84 -12.13
CA ARG A 69 2.53 10.22 -12.39
C ARG A 69 2.02 10.40 -13.82
N GLU A 70 2.79 9.93 -14.81
CA GLU A 70 2.44 10.07 -16.22
C GLU A 70 1.06 9.45 -16.53
N ILE A 71 0.77 8.26 -15.99
CA ILE A 71 -0.53 7.59 -16.19
C ILE A 71 -1.66 8.33 -15.48
N ILE A 72 -1.45 8.80 -14.24
CA ILE A 72 -2.47 9.56 -13.49
C ILE A 72 -2.80 10.87 -14.21
N GLU A 73 -1.79 11.59 -14.71
CA GLU A 73 -1.98 12.86 -15.42
C GLU A 73 -2.60 12.68 -16.81
N LEU A 74 -2.35 11.53 -17.46
CA LEU A 74 -3.00 11.13 -18.71
C LEU A 74 -4.49 10.81 -18.52
N GLU A 75 -4.78 9.91 -17.58
CA GLU A 75 -6.14 9.39 -17.36
C GLU A 75 -7.03 10.38 -16.59
N LYS A 76 -6.44 11.30 -15.82
CA LYS A 76 -7.13 12.33 -15.02
C LYS A 76 -8.31 11.74 -14.22
N PRO A 77 -8.08 10.76 -13.34
CA PRO A 77 -9.14 10.18 -12.53
C PRO A 77 -9.66 11.20 -11.52
N ASP A 78 -10.95 11.09 -11.18
CA ASP A 78 -11.52 11.85 -10.07
C ASP A 78 -11.02 11.32 -8.72
N LEU A 79 -10.93 10.00 -8.58
CA LEU A 79 -10.48 9.33 -7.36
C LEU A 79 -9.38 8.32 -7.69
N ILE A 80 -8.37 8.27 -6.83
CA ILE A 80 -7.28 7.29 -6.87
C ILE A 80 -7.44 6.37 -5.65
N VAL A 81 -7.53 5.07 -5.87
CA VAL A 81 -7.80 4.06 -4.86
C VAL A 81 -6.62 3.09 -4.80
N PRO A 82 -5.67 3.29 -3.86
CA PRO A 82 -4.63 2.31 -3.56
C PRO A 82 -5.22 1.04 -2.95
N GLU A 83 -4.92 -0.12 -3.52
CA GLU A 83 -5.36 -1.44 -3.03
C GLU A 83 -4.22 -2.23 -2.37
N ILE A 84 -2.96 -1.94 -2.75
CA ILE A 84 -1.77 -2.63 -2.22
C ILE A 84 -0.76 -1.66 -1.62
N GLU A 85 0.24 -2.18 -0.90
CA GLU A 85 1.28 -1.38 -0.26
C GLU A 85 2.47 -1.02 -1.18
N ALA A 86 2.61 -1.71 -2.32
CA ALA A 86 3.75 -1.55 -3.23
C ALA A 86 3.49 -0.44 -4.28
N ILE A 87 3.33 0.80 -3.80
CA ILE A 87 3.05 1.99 -4.63
C ILE A 87 3.99 3.12 -4.22
N ALA A 88 4.39 3.96 -5.19
CA ALA A 88 5.15 5.19 -4.96
C ALA A 88 4.31 6.25 -4.20
N THR A 89 4.12 6.04 -2.90
CA THR A 89 3.35 6.94 -2.03
C THR A 89 3.88 8.38 -1.94
N PRO A 90 5.19 8.68 -2.08
CA PRO A 90 5.65 10.07 -2.23
C PRO A 90 5.02 10.77 -3.44
N THR A 91 4.89 10.07 -4.57
CA THR A 91 4.20 10.60 -5.76
C THR A 91 2.73 10.87 -5.48
N LEU A 92 2.04 10.00 -4.73
CA LEU A 92 0.66 10.22 -4.34
C LEU A 92 0.48 11.47 -3.46
N LEU A 93 1.41 11.73 -2.54
CA LEU A 93 1.40 12.95 -1.72
C LEU A 93 1.53 14.20 -2.58
N GLU A 94 2.46 14.21 -3.54
CA GLU A 94 2.64 15.32 -4.47
C GLU A 94 1.42 15.54 -5.37
N LEU A 95 0.78 14.46 -5.83
CA LEU A 95 -0.43 14.52 -6.67
C LEU A 95 -1.64 15.02 -5.87
N GLU A 96 -1.79 14.58 -4.61
CA GLU A 96 -2.85 15.05 -3.72
C GLU A 96 -2.73 16.57 -3.48
N GLN A 97 -1.51 17.08 -3.31
CA GLN A 97 -1.25 18.53 -3.22
C GLN A 97 -1.60 19.29 -4.52
N LYS A 98 -1.56 18.63 -5.68
CA LYS A 98 -1.94 19.19 -6.98
C LYS A 98 -3.45 19.10 -7.26
N GLY A 99 -4.25 18.58 -6.33
CA GLY A 99 -5.70 18.52 -6.42
C GLY A 99 -6.28 17.18 -6.87
N PHE A 100 -5.46 16.14 -7.02
CA PHE A 100 -6.00 14.79 -7.16
C PHE A 100 -6.56 14.30 -5.82
N THR A 101 -7.60 13.48 -5.85
CA THR A 101 -8.17 12.90 -4.62
C THR A 101 -7.69 11.46 -4.46
N VAL A 102 -6.89 11.21 -3.42
CA VAL A 102 -6.45 9.85 -3.04
C VAL A 102 -7.35 9.33 -1.92
N ILE A 103 -7.78 8.08 -2.00
CA ILE A 103 -8.68 7.47 -1.02
C ILE A 103 -7.90 6.59 -0.04
N PRO A 104 -8.12 6.71 1.29
CA PRO A 104 -8.88 7.79 1.93
C PRO A 104 -8.10 9.12 1.97
N THR A 105 -6.76 9.07 2.00
CA THR A 105 -5.82 10.18 1.74
C THR A 105 -4.46 9.60 1.35
N ALA A 106 -3.61 10.37 0.66
CA ALA A 106 -2.25 9.94 0.36
C ALA A 106 -1.41 9.76 1.63
N ARG A 107 -1.65 10.57 2.67
CA ARG A 107 -1.01 10.41 3.98
C ARG A 107 -1.38 9.08 4.64
N ALA A 108 -2.65 8.67 4.59
CA ALA A 108 -3.08 7.39 5.13
C ALA A 108 -2.35 6.24 4.42
N ALA A 109 -2.36 6.25 3.09
CA ALA A 109 -1.63 5.27 2.28
C ALA A 109 -0.14 5.24 2.66
N ARG A 110 0.54 6.38 2.72
CA ARG A 110 1.96 6.46 3.11
C ARG A 110 2.24 5.85 4.47
N LEU A 111 1.43 6.19 5.48
CA LEU A 111 1.66 5.75 6.86
C LEU A 111 1.36 4.27 7.06
N THR A 112 0.33 3.71 6.42
CA THR A 112 -0.07 2.32 6.65
C THR A 112 0.75 1.31 5.85
N MET A 113 1.47 1.75 4.83
CA MET A 113 2.40 0.90 4.09
C MET A 113 3.71 0.69 4.84
N ASP A 114 4.08 1.65 5.70
CA ASP A 114 5.27 1.66 6.53
C ASP A 114 4.92 1.27 7.97
N ARG A 115 5.37 0.10 8.43
CA ARG A 115 5.09 -0.36 9.80
C ARG A 115 5.63 0.59 10.87
N GLU A 116 6.72 1.30 10.60
CA GLU A 116 7.24 2.30 11.52
C GLU A 116 6.32 3.51 11.58
N GLY A 117 5.94 4.05 10.43
CA GLY A 117 5.02 5.17 10.32
C GLY A 117 3.72 4.94 11.10
N ILE A 118 3.01 3.84 10.83
CA ILE A 118 1.74 3.57 11.52
C ILE A 118 1.93 3.20 12.99
N ARG A 119 3.02 2.50 13.35
CA ARG A 119 3.29 2.12 14.75
C ARG A 119 3.55 3.34 15.61
N ARG A 120 4.41 4.25 15.18
CA ARG A 120 4.72 5.48 15.92
C ARG A 120 3.50 6.39 16.02
N LEU A 121 2.74 6.54 14.92
CA LEU A 121 1.47 7.27 14.97
C LEU A 121 0.54 6.69 16.03
N ALA A 122 0.30 5.38 16.01
CA ALA A 122 -0.63 4.75 16.94
C ALA A 122 -0.15 4.83 18.41
N ALA A 123 1.09 4.41 18.68
CA ALA A 123 1.59 4.26 20.04
C ALA A 123 2.05 5.59 20.65
N GLU A 124 2.81 6.39 19.91
CA GLU A 124 3.51 7.56 20.44
C GLU A 124 2.67 8.83 20.29
N THR A 125 1.99 9.00 19.15
CA THR A 125 1.20 10.20 18.88
C THR A 125 -0.23 10.09 19.41
N LEU A 126 -0.90 8.96 19.18
CA LEU A 126 -2.30 8.77 19.55
C LEU A 126 -2.48 8.11 20.92
N GLY A 127 -1.42 7.57 21.52
CA GLY A 127 -1.48 6.89 22.81
C GLY A 127 -2.30 5.59 22.79
N VAL A 128 -2.49 4.98 21.62
CA VAL A 128 -3.19 3.70 21.49
C VAL A 128 -2.32 2.60 22.07
N LYS A 129 -2.91 1.73 22.90
CA LYS A 129 -2.19 0.59 23.46
C LYS A 129 -1.78 -0.39 22.35
N THR A 130 -0.49 -0.57 22.16
CA THR A 130 0.09 -1.55 21.21
C THR A 130 0.95 -2.59 21.94
N SER A 131 1.43 -3.60 21.22
CA SER A 131 2.51 -4.45 21.71
C SER A 131 3.78 -3.63 21.94
N PRO A 132 4.69 -4.04 22.85
CA PRO A 132 6.06 -3.54 22.87
C PRO A 132 6.73 -3.71 21.51
N TYR A 133 7.64 -2.80 21.16
CA TYR A 133 8.35 -2.84 19.88
C TYR A 133 9.68 -2.10 19.91
N ARG A 134 10.53 -2.48 18.96
CA ARG A 134 11.74 -1.79 18.54
C ARG A 134 11.89 -1.89 17.03
N PHE A 135 12.56 -0.90 16.46
CA PHE A 135 13.04 -0.93 15.08
C PHE A 135 14.55 -1.16 15.12
N ALA A 136 15.08 -1.79 14.08
CA ALA A 136 16.49 -2.08 13.94
C ALA A 136 16.86 -2.03 12.46
N GLU A 137 17.89 -1.26 12.14
CA GLU A 137 18.47 -1.16 10.79
C GLU A 137 19.74 -2.02 10.68
N THR A 138 20.38 -2.31 11.81
CA THR A 138 21.58 -3.15 11.89
C THR A 138 21.34 -4.40 12.70
N GLU A 139 22.15 -5.44 12.45
CA GLU A 139 22.10 -6.69 13.21
C GLU A 139 22.33 -6.47 14.72
N LYS A 140 23.22 -5.54 15.06
CA LYS A 140 23.49 -5.18 16.46
C LYS A 140 22.30 -4.51 17.15
N GLU A 141 21.61 -3.60 16.45
CA GLU A 141 20.37 -3.00 16.94
C GLU A 141 19.27 -4.06 17.08
N TYR A 142 19.24 -5.02 16.15
CA TYR A 142 18.31 -6.13 16.17
C TYR A 142 18.52 -7.04 17.38
N GLU A 143 19.76 -7.43 17.68
CA GLU A 143 20.09 -8.22 18.88
C GLU A 143 19.66 -7.49 20.16
N THR A 144 19.97 -6.20 20.26
CA THR A 144 19.55 -5.34 21.38
C THR A 144 18.01 -5.27 21.48
N ALA A 145 17.33 -5.13 20.35
CA ALA A 145 15.88 -5.09 20.27
C ALA A 145 15.22 -6.40 20.74
N ILE A 146 15.80 -7.56 20.43
CA ILE A 146 15.33 -8.86 20.91
C ILE A 146 15.42 -8.94 22.43
N GLU A 147 16.52 -8.49 23.02
CA GLU A 147 16.70 -8.46 24.48
C GLU A 147 15.68 -7.52 25.16
N GLU A 148 15.46 -6.33 24.60
CA GLU A 148 14.55 -5.33 25.17
C GLU A 148 13.06 -5.71 25.05
N VAL A 149 12.66 -6.32 23.92
CA VAL A 149 11.28 -6.79 23.71
C VAL A 149 11.03 -8.09 24.47
N GLY A 150 12.05 -8.94 24.61
CA GLY A 150 11.98 -10.26 25.23
C GLY A 150 11.48 -11.35 24.29
N ILE A 151 11.72 -12.61 24.66
CA ILE A 151 11.31 -13.80 23.92
C ILE A 151 10.13 -14.47 24.66
N PRO A 152 9.07 -14.92 23.95
CA PRO A 152 8.94 -14.95 22.49
C PRO A 152 8.55 -13.60 21.90
N CYS A 153 9.09 -13.28 20.71
CA CYS A 153 8.73 -12.09 19.94
C CYS A 153 8.58 -12.39 18.44
N VAL A 154 8.07 -11.40 17.71
CA VAL A 154 7.82 -11.51 16.27
C VAL A 154 8.68 -10.49 15.53
N VAL A 155 9.47 -10.97 14.58
CA VAL A 155 10.34 -10.16 13.73
C VAL A 155 9.65 -9.99 12.38
N LYS A 156 9.62 -8.75 11.86
CA LYS A 156 8.96 -8.41 10.60
C LYS A 156 9.75 -7.32 9.88
N PRO A 157 9.84 -7.36 8.54
CA PRO A 157 10.32 -6.21 7.77
C PRO A 157 9.36 -5.04 7.94
N VAL A 158 9.89 -3.81 7.94
CA VAL A 158 9.09 -2.58 8.00
C VAL A 158 8.13 -2.51 6.81
N MET A 159 8.60 -2.91 5.62
CA MET A 159 7.82 -2.98 4.40
C MET A 159 7.66 -4.45 3.96
N SER A 160 6.49 -5.04 4.19
CA SER A 160 6.14 -6.38 3.67
C SER A 160 4.63 -6.60 3.62
N SER A 161 4.17 -7.52 2.76
CA SER A 161 2.76 -7.94 2.71
C SER A 161 2.63 -9.45 2.97
N SER A 162 1.41 -9.86 3.36
CA SER A 162 1.02 -11.29 3.46
C SER A 162 1.93 -12.14 4.36
N GLY A 163 2.59 -11.52 5.35
CA GLY A 163 3.51 -12.20 6.28
C GLY A 163 4.87 -12.58 5.68
N LYS A 164 5.21 -12.16 4.46
CA LYS A 164 6.55 -12.42 3.89
C LYS A 164 7.63 -11.77 4.77
N GLY A 165 8.66 -12.55 5.12
CA GLY A 165 9.75 -12.13 5.99
C GLY A 165 9.39 -12.06 7.48
N GLN A 166 8.17 -12.44 7.86
CA GLN A 166 7.78 -12.47 9.27
C GLN A 166 8.10 -13.84 9.89
N SER A 167 8.79 -13.83 11.04
CA SER A 167 9.08 -15.03 11.83
C SER A 167 8.77 -14.81 13.30
N THR A 168 8.67 -15.90 14.06
CA THR A 168 8.56 -15.86 15.53
C THR A 168 9.84 -16.41 16.12
N VAL A 169 10.49 -15.61 16.96
CA VAL A 169 11.66 -16.00 17.75
C VAL A 169 11.14 -16.60 19.06
N LYS A 170 11.40 -17.88 19.29
CA LYS A 170 10.98 -18.62 20.50
C LYS A 170 12.15 -18.94 21.42
N SER A 171 13.37 -18.93 20.89
CA SER A 171 14.61 -18.99 21.65
C SER A 171 15.69 -18.12 21.00
N SER A 172 16.81 -17.90 21.70
CA SER A 172 17.95 -17.13 21.21
C SER A 172 18.48 -17.64 19.87
N GLU A 173 18.41 -18.96 19.64
CA GLU A 173 18.93 -19.60 18.44
C GLU A 173 18.09 -19.30 17.19
N ASP A 174 16.83 -18.87 17.36
CA ASP A 174 15.96 -18.48 16.24
C ASP A 174 16.29 -17.08 15.71
N ALA A 175 17.00 -16.25 16.50
CA ALA A 175 17.20 -14.84 16.20
C ALA A 175 18.00 -14.59 14.91
N PRO A 176 19.14 -15.27 14.64
CA PRO A 176 19.90 -15.04 13.41
C PRO A 176 19.11 -15.41 12.15
N VAL A 177 18.40 -16.53 12.16
CA VAL A 177 17.58 -16.98 11.01
C VAL A 177 16.42 -16.02 10.76
N SER A 178 15.83 -15.48 11.82
CA SER A 178 14.76 -14.48 11.74
C SER A 178 15.22 -13.16 11.12
N TRP A 179 16.45 -12.72 11.43
CA TRP A 179 17.05 -11.54 10.82
C TRP A 179 17.22 -11.70 9.31
N GLU A 180 17.82 -12.81 8.87
CA GLU A 180 18.01 -13.09 7.44
C GLU A 180 16.69 -13.24 6.69
N TYR A 181 15.68 -13.87 7.32
CA TYR A 181 14.36 -14.00 6.70
C TYR A 181 13.65 -12.64 6.56
N ALA A 182 13.79 -11.75 7.55
CA ALA A 182 13.25 -10.41 7.45
C ALA A 182 13.91 -9.62 6.31
N LYS A 183 15.24 -9.63 6.20
CA LYS A 183 15.96 -8.95 5.10
C LYS A 183 15.55 -9.46 3.73
N SER A 184 15.55 -10.78 3.53
CA SER A 184 15.16 -11.39 2.24
C SER A 184 13.67 -11.26 1.91
N GLY A 185 12.83 -11.04 2.93
CA GLY A 185 11.39 -10.87 2.81
C GLY A 185 10.93 -9.43 2.61
N ALA A 186 11.81 -8.44 2.80
CA ALA A 186 11.52 -7.03 2.66
C ALA A 186 11.10 -6.64 1.23
N ARG A 187 10.29 -5.58 1.13
CA ARG A 187 9.94 -4.92 -0.13
C ARG A 187 10.51 -3.50 -0.11
N GLY A 188 11.41 -3.21 -1.05
CA GLY A 188 12.17 -1.95 -1.04
C GLY A 188 13.55 -2.15 -0.42
N ASP A 189 14.30 -1.06 -0.34
CA ASP A 189 15.65 -1.01 0.23
C ASP A 189 15.63 -1.05 1.76
#